data_AF-A0A7G2S9K1-F1
#
_entry.id   AF-A0A7G2S9K1-F1
#
_cell.length_a   1.000
_cell.length_b   1.000
_cell.length_c   1.000
_cell.angle_alpha   90.00
_cell.angle_beta   90.00
_cell.angle_gamma   90.00
#
_symmetry.space_group_name_H-M   'P 1'
#
loop_
_entity.id
_entity.type
_entity.pdbx_description
1 polymer ?
#
loop_
_entity_poly.entity_id
_entity_poly.type
_entity_poly.pdbx_seq_one_letter_code
_entity_poly.pdbx_strand_id
1 'polypeptide(L)'
;MITTIDGFNFDIPPTESEIIALAQYHRKQLDEAMFHQEIHLGDYCLAQRKRVHDFTSQLDPQLKLLFYRIYDGELKRLADEDDLHPADAESGLSLFAIGIVLVVIAFILYFAFVRALMS
;
A
#
# COMPACT_ATOMS: atom_id res chain seq x y z
N MET A 1 27.25 17.59 6.57
CA MET A 1 27.50 16.15 6.65
C MET A 1 26.55 15.49 5.67
N ILE A 2 27.05 14.68 4.74
CA ILE A 2 26.21 13.99 3.76
C ILE A 2 25.81 12.66 4.40
N THR A 3 24.51 12.45 4.62
CA THR A 3 23.98 11.19 5.12
C THR A 3 23.30 10.48 3.95
N THR A 4 23.85 9.32 3.56
CA THR A 4 23.37 8.57 2.41
C THR A 4 22.30 7.55 2.85
N ILE A 5 21.15 7.51 2.17
CA ILE A 5 20.14 6.45 2.36
C ILE A 5 19.88 5.80 1.00
N ASP A 6 20.04 4.48 0.90
CA ASP A 6 19.71 3.71 -0.31
C ASP A 6 20.34 4.29 -1.61
N GLY A 7 21.52 4.90 -1.49
CA GLY A 7 22.26 5.53 -2.59
C GLY A 7 21.92 7.01 -2.85
N PHE A 8 20.91 7.57 -2.17
CA PHE A 8 20.58 8.99 -2.21
C PHE A 8 21.43 9.77 -1.22
N ASN A 9 22.11 10.81 -1.70
CA ASN A 9 22.78 11.78 -0.84
C ASN A 9 21.76 12.83 -0.43
N PHE A 10 21.62 13.04 0.87
CA PHE A 10 20.80 14.13 1.40
C PHE A 10 21.68 15.28 1.82
N ASP A 11 21.32 16.48 1.36
CA ASP A 11 21.76 17.70 1.99
C ASP A 11 21.11 17.85 3.38
N ILE A 12 21.75 18.61 4.28
CA ILE A 12 21.19 18.95 5.59
C ILE A 12 21.03 20.47 5.65
N PRO A 13 19.80 21.01 5.66
CA PRO A 13 18.50 20.30 5.70
C PRO A 13 18.14 19.63 4.36
N PRO A 14 17.44 18.46 4.38
CA PRO A 14 17.02 17.78 3.17
C PRO A 14 15.99 18.64 2.43
N THR A 15 16.17 18.76 1.12
CA THR A 15 15.24 19.45 0.25
C THR A 15 14.01 18.59 -0.01
N GLU A 16 12.86 19.23 -0.23
CA GLU A 16 11.60 18.55 -0.54
C GLU A 16 11.75 17.61 -1.75
N SER A 17 12.49 18.02 -2.79
CA SER A 17 12.78 17.20 -3.97
C SER A 17 13.52 15.90 -3.65
N GLU A 18 14.48 15.92 -2.73
CA GLU A 18 15.22 14.71 -2.33
C GLU A 18 14.31 13.74 -1.56
N ILE A 19 13.42 14.27 -0.72
CA ILE A 19 12.45 13.49 0.06
C ILE A 19 11.43 12.84 -0.87
N ILE A 20 10.90 13.59 -1.84
CA ILE A 20 9.99 13.09 -2.88
C ILE A 20 10.68 11.99 -3.70
N ALA A 21 11.92 12.22 -4.14
CA ALA A 21 12.66 11.24 -4.93
C ALA A 21 12.89 9.92 -4.18
N LEU A 22 13.18 10.00 -2.87
CA LEU A 22 13.29 8.82 -2.02
C LEU A 22 11.95 8.07 -1.95
N ALA A 23 10.84 8.78 -1.73
CA ALA A 23 9.50 8.17 -1.66
C ALA A 23 9.12 7.46 -2.98
N GLN A 24 9.40 8.09 -4.13
CA GLN A 24 9.17 7.49 -5.44
C GLN A 24 10.04 6.25 -5.68
N TYR A 25 11.32 6.33 -5.34
CA TYR A 25 12.25 5.19 -5.45
C TYR A 25 11.79 4.00 -4.59
N HIS A 26 11.39 4.30 -3.36
CA HIS A 26 10.83 3.35 -2.41
C HIS A 26 9.55 2.67 -2.89
N ARG A 27 8.63 3.42 -3.52
CA ARG A 27 7.43 2.85 -4.15
C ARG A 27 7.79 1.91 -5.30
N LYS A 28 8.71 2.33 -6.17
CA LYS A 28 9.14 1.51 -7.32
C LYS A 28 9.80 0.20 -6.90
N GLN A 29 10.65 0.25 -5.88
CA GLN A 29 11.27 -0.94 -5.30
C GLN A 29 10.25 -1.90 -4.71
N LEU A 30 9.20 -1.38 -4.06
CA LEU A 30 8.12 -2.21 -3.52
C LEU A 30 7.30 -2.86 -4.64
N ASP A 31 7.01 -2.12 -5.69
CA ASP A 31 6.29 -2.62 -6.87
C ASP A 31 7.08 -3.74 -7.55
N GLU A 32 8.38 -3.52 -7.79
CA GLU A 32 9.27 -4.53 -8.33
C GLU A 32 9.36 -5.76 -7.42
N ALA A 33 9.49 -5.56 -6.10
CA ALA A 33 9.51 -6.66 -5.14
C ALA A 33 8.22 -7.49 -5.12
N MET A 34 7.06 -6.91 -5.43
CA MET A 34 5.78 -7.61 -5.49
C MET A 34 5.77 -8.73 -6.54
N PHE A 35 6.49 -8.54 -7.65
CA PHE A 35 6.57 -9.50 -8.74
C PHE A 35 7.62 -10.62 -8.51
N HIS A 36 8.40 -10.53 -7.43
CA HIS A 36 9.44 -11.50 -7.11
C HIS A 36 9.00 -12.41 -5.96
N GLN A 37 8.73 -13.68 -6.27
CA GLN A 37 8.20 -14.66 -5.31
C GLN A 37 9.18 -15.01 -4.17
N GLU A 38 10.46 -14.68 -4.33
CA GLU A 38 11.51 -14.88 -3.31
C GLU A 38 11.61 -13.72 -2.31
N ILE A 39 10.96 -12.59 -2.57
CA ILE A 39 11.03 -11.41 -1.69
C ILE A 39 9.87 -11.42 -0.71
N HIS A 40 10.20 -11.60 0.57
CA HIS A 40 9.23 -11.43 1.65
C HIS A 40 8.91 -9.93 1.82
N LEU A 41 7.79 -9.49 1.25
CA LEU A 41 7.34 -8.09 1.30
C LEU A 41 7.35 -7.50 2.72
N GLY A 42 6.99 -8.30 3.73
CA GLY A 42 7.00 -7.87 5.14
C GLY A 42 8.39 -7.45 5.62
N ASP A 43 9.40 -8.29 5.41
CA ASP A 43 10.78 -8.03 5.84
C ASP A 43 11.39 -6.85 5.07
N TYR A 44 11.05 -6.74 3.79
CA TYR A 44 11.48 -5.65 2.92
C TYR A 44 10.98 -4.29 3.43
N CYS A 45 9.67 -4.17 3.64
CA CYS A 45 9.04 -2.95 4.18
C CYS A 45 9.58 -2.58 5.58
N LEU A 46 9.83 -3.58 6.43
CA LEU A 46 10.41 -3.38 7.75
C LEU A 46 11.83 -2.81 7.67
N ALA A 47 12.68 -3.39 6.81
CA ALA A 47 14.04 -2.93 6.60
C ALA A 47 14.06 -1.48 6.09
N GLN A 48 13.19 -1.16 5.13
CA GLN A 48 13.06 0.18 4.56
C GLN A 48 12.61 1.21 5.60
N ARG A 49 11.57 0.89 6.39
CA ARG A 49 11.10 1.77 7.48
C ARG A 49 12.18 1.99 8.53
N LYS A 50 12.97 0.96 8.84
CA LYS A 50 14.10 1.09 9.76
C LYS A 50 15.16 2.04 9.23
N ARG A 51 15.53 1.96 7.95
CA ARG A 51 16.52 2.87 7.34
C ARG A 51 16.09 4.33 7.38
N VAL A 52 14.83 4.61 7.03
CA VAL A 52 14.25 5.96 7.14
C VAL A 52 14.23 6.45 8.59
N HIS A 53 13.86 5.57 9.53
CA HIS A 53 13.87 5.89 10.95
C HIS A 53 15.28 6.21 11.46
N ASP A 54 16.27 5.39 11.12
CA ASP A 54 17.65 5.55 11.56
C ASP A 54 18.25 6.87 11.05
N PHE A 55 17.95 7.27 9.82
CA PHE A 55 18.32 8.59 9.29
C PHE A 55 17.60 9.74 10.03
N THR A 56 16.26 9.68 10.09
CA THR A 56 15.46 10.75 10.70
C THR A 56 15.70 10.89 12.21
N SER A 57 16.23 9.85 12.87
CA SER A 57 16.64 9.90 14.28
C SER A 57 17.83 10.83 14.54
N GLN A 58 18.63 11.12 13.52
CA GLN A 58 19.80 12.00 13.60
C GLN A 58 19.46 13.47 13.30
N LEU A 59 18.25 13.74 12.82
CA LEU A 59 17.77 15.08 12.48
C LEU A 59 17.15 15.78 13.69
N ASP A 60 17.11 17.11 13.64
CA ASP A 60 16.35 17.91 14.60
C ASP A 60 14.85 17.49 14.59
N PRO A 61 14.17 17.47 15.75
CA PRO A 61 12.77 17.05 15.83
C PRO A 61 11.82 17.80 14.88
N GLN A 62 12.06 19.09 14.61
CA GLN A 62 11.23 19.86 13.68
C GLN A 62 11.46 19.42 12.23
N LEU A 63 12.72 19.19 11.86
CA LEU A 63 13.10 18.72 10.53
C LEU A 63 12.63 17.29 10.28
N LYS A 64 12.66 16.45 11.32
CA LYS A 64 12.07 15.10 11.31
C LYS A 64 10.58 15.13 10.99
N LEU A 65 9.81 15.99 11.64
CA LEU A 65 8.37 16.12 11.38
C LEU A 65 8.10 16.60 9.96
N LEU A 66 8.86 17.57 9.47
CA LEU A 66 8.76 18.05 8.09
C LEU A 66 9.06 16.91 7.09
N PHE A 67 10.12 16.14 7.35
CA PHE A 67 10.49 15.00 6.53
C PHE A 67 9.36 13.98 6.43
N TYR A 68 8.81 13.52 7.56
CA TYR A 68 7.70 12.56 7.55
C TYR A 68 6.45 13.12 6.86
N ARG A 69 6.14 14.40 7.07
CA ARG A 69 4.98 15.03 6.41
C ARG A 69 5.09 14.97 4.88
N ILE A 70 6.26 15.30 4.33
CA ILE A 70 6.50 15.28 2.87
C ILE A 70 6.55 13.84 2.39
N TYR A 71 7.34 12.99 3.04
CA TYR A 71 7.55 11.60 2.66
C TYR A 71 6.25 10.77 2.68
N ASP A 72 5.50 10.81 3.78
CA ASP A 72 4.24 10.07 3.90
C ASP A 72 3.16 10.68 2.98
N GLY A 73 3.19 12.00 2.77
CA GLY A 73 2.31 12.69 1.83
C GLY A 73 2.51 12.21 0.39
N GLU A 74 3.75 12.10 -0.07
CA GLU A 74 4.06 11.56 -1.39
C GLU A 74 3.73 10.09 -1.53
N LEU A 75 4.04 9.27 -0.52
CA LEU A 75 3.66 7.85 -0.56
C LEU A 75 2.15 7.68 -0.68
N LYS A 76 1.37 8.50 0.03
CA LYS A 76 -0.09 8.49 -0.07
C LYS A 76 -0.55 8.95 -1.45
N ARG A 77 0.02 10.03 -1.99
CA ARG A 77 -0.30 10.52 -3.34
C ARG A 77 -0.02 9.44 -4.39
N LEU A 78 1.14 8.78 -4.32
CA LEU A 78 1.50 7.68 -5.22
C LEU A 78 0.62 6.45 -5.08
N ALA A 79 0.08 6.19 -3.87
CA ALA A 79 -0.87 5.10 -3.66
C ALA A 79 -2.26 5.44 -4.23
N ASP A 80 -2.72 6.69 -4.10
CA ASP A 80 -3.99 7.15 -4.65
C ASP A 80 -3.96 7.28 -6.20
N GLU A 81 -2.79 7.59 -6.77
CA GLU A 81 -2.56 7.69 -8.24
C GLU A 81 -2.30 6.32 -8.92
N ASP A 82 -2.22 5.23 -8.17
CA ASP A 82 -1.97 3.89 -8.73
C ASP A 82 -3.25 3.29 -9.35
N ASP A 83 -3.41 3.51 -10.66
CA ASP A 83 -4.51 3.01 -11.49
C ASP A 83 -4.72 1.49 -11.41
N LEU A 84 -3.72 0.71 -10.95
CA LEU A 84 -3.81 -0.75 -10.83
C LEU A 84 -4.61 -1.19 -9.58
N HIS A 85 -4.62 -0.37 -8.54
CA HIS A 85 -5.34 -0.60 -7.28
C HIS A 85 -6.11 0.66 -6.85
N PRO A 86 -7.08 1.12 -7.64
CA PRO A 86 -7.88 2.29 -7.26
C PRO A 86 -8.58 1.99 -5.94
N ALA A 87 -8.78 3.01 -5.10
CA ALA A 87 -9.51 2.85 -3.83
C ALA A 87 -10.91 2.22 -4.02
N ASP A 88 -11.49 2.37 -5.22
CA ASP A 88 -12.73 1.72 -5.63
C ASP A 88 -12.64 0.20 -5.83
N ALA A 89 -11.44 -0.38 -5.96
CA ALA A 89 -11.21 -1.82 -6.04
C ALA A 89 -11.49 -2.55 -4.72
N GLU A 90 -11.49 -1.83 -3.59
CA GLU A 90 -11.94 -2.37 -2.30
C GLU A 90 -13.47 -2.44 -2.18
N SER A 91 -14.23 -1.84 -3.11
CA SER A 91 -15.70 -2.01 -3.22
C SER A 91 -16.09 -3.38 -3.81
N GLY A 92 -15.30 -4.41 -3.50
CA GLY A 92 -15.51 -5.78 -3.91
C GLY A 92 -16.90 -6.28 -3.52
N LEU A 93 -17.74 -6.49 -4.53
CA LEU A 93 -19.12 -6.94 -4.50
C LEU A 93 -20.09 -6.02 -3.73
N SER A 94 -20.84 -5.23 -4.49
CA SER A 94 -22.04 -4.52 -4.02
C SER A 94 -22.94 -5.46 -3.22
N LEU A 95 -23.40 -5.01 -2.06
CA LEU A 95 -24.35 -5.72 -1.19
C LEU A 95 -25.58 -6.24 -1.96
N PHE A 96 -25.94 -5.55 -3.04
CA PHE A 96 -26.98 -5.93 -3.99
C PHE A 96 -26.65 -7.24 -4.75
N ALA A 97 -25.42 -7.38 -5.24
CA ALA A 97 -24.97 -8.58 -5.94
C ALA A 97 -24.95 -9.80 -4.99
N ILE A 98 -24.52 -9.59 -3.74
CA ILE A 98 -24.58 -10.62 -2.69
C ILE A 98 -26.03 -11.07 -2.47
N GLY A 99 -26.98 -10.12 -2.39
CA GLY A 99 -28.41 -10.42 -2.26
C GLY A 99 -28.95 -11.26 -3.41
N ILE A 100 -28.62 -10.93 -4.66
CA ILE A 100 -29.05 -11.71 -5.83
C ILE A 100 -28.53 -13.14 -5.77
N VAL A 101 -27.25 -13.33 -5.45
CA VAL A 101 -26.64 -14.67 -5.37
C VAL A 101 -27.33 -15.51 -4.29
N LEU A 102 -27.61 -14.94 -3.12
CA LEU A 102 -28.33 -15.63 -2.05
C LEU A 102 -29.74 -16.05 -2.46
N VAL A 103 -30.46 -15.21 -3.19
CA VAL A 103 -31.80 -15.55 -3.72
C VAL A 103 -31.73 -16.70 -4.72
N VAL A 104 -30.75 -16.69 -5.63
CA VAL A 104 -30.57 -17.76 -6.61
C VAL A 104 -30.25 -19.08 -5.92
N ILE A 105 -29.34 -19.07 -4.93
CA ILE A 105 -29.01 -20.26 -4.14
C ILE A 105 -30.25 -20.78 -3.40
N ALA A 106 -31.01 -19.90 -2.74
CA ALA A 106 -32.24 -20.28 -2.04
C ALA A 106 -33.28 -20.90 -2.98
N PHE A 107 -33.43 -20.36 -4.19
CA PHE A 107 -34.33 -20.89 -5.20
C PHE A 107 -33.91 -22.29 -5.68
N ILE A 108 -32.61 -22.48 -5.97
CA ILE A 108 -32.07 -23.79 -6.35
C ILE A 108 -32.31 -24.82 -5.24
N LEU A 109 -32.02 -24.46 -3.99
CA LEU A 109 -32.22 -25.34 -2.85
C LEU A 109 -33.70 -25.71 -2.64
N TYR A 110 -34.62 -24.75 -2.80
CA TYR A 110 -36.06 -25.02 -2.73
C TYR A 110 -36.52 -26.03 -3.79
N PHE A 111 -36.10 -25.87 -5.04
CA PHE A 111 -36.47 -26.79 -6.12
C PHE A 111 -35.77 -28.14 -6.01
N ALA A 112 -34.50 -28.16 -5.62
CA ALA A 112 -33.70 -29.39 -5.54
C ALA A 112 -34.11 -30.28 -4.36
N PHE A 113 -34.46 -29.68 -3.20
CA PHE A 113 -34.75 -30.45 -1.98
C PHE A 113 -36.21 -30.42 -1.59
N VAL A 114 -36.83 -29.24 -1.47
CA VAL A 114 -38.20 -29.12 -0.93
C VAL A 114 -39.23 -29.66 -1.91
N ARG A 115 -39.13 -29.27 -3.19
CA ARG A 115 -40.03 -29.79 -4.23
C ARG A 115 -39.80 -31.28 -4.50
N ALA A 116 -38.56 -31.76 -4.42
CA ALA A 116 -38.24 -33.17 -4.62
C ALA A 116 -38.75 -34.07 -3.48
N LEU A 117 -38.83 -33.55 -2.24
CA LEU A 117 -39.38 -34.27 -1.09
C LEU A 117 -40.92 -34.24 -1.00
N MET A 118 -41.57 -33.24 -1.61
CA MET A 118 -43.03 -33.10 -1.64
C MET A 118 -43.69 -33.73 -2.88
N SER A 119 -42.89 -34.18 -3.86
CA SER A 119 -43.37 -34.97 -5.02
C SER A 119 -43.30 -36.46 -4.74
#